data_AF-A0A9D7FU33-F1
#
_entry.id   AF-A0A9D7FU33-F1
#
_cell.length_a   1.000
_cell.length_b   1.000
_cell.length_c   1.000
_cell.angle_alpha   90.00
_cell.angle_beta   90.00
_cell.angle_gamma   90.00
#
_symmetry.space_group_name_H-M   'P 1'
#
loop_
_entity.id
_entity.type
_entity.pdbx_description
1 polymer ?
#
loop_
_entity_poly.entity_id
_entity_poly.type
_entity_poly.pdbx_seq_one_letter_code
_entity_poly.pdbx_strand_id
1 'polypeptide(L)'
;MASFDLSNCIPVHTRIVEFYTKYPDGRIVPELVRLNEDSGFVCIKASVFRERDDAEPSATGHAFEIRGQGYVNATSHIENGETSAVGRALANLGFEIQNGIASREEMQKVQRMTNANGNPNGKSNSGNYQNGRPQEKGTVPKSKNK
;
A
#
# COMPACT_ATOMS: atom_id res chain seq x y z
N MET A 1 13.19 21.29 2.41
CA MET A 1 12.70 19.95 2.02
C MET A 1 12.37 19.19 3.28
N ALA A 2 11.18 18.60 3.38
CA ALA A 2 10.85 17.78 4.54
C ALA A 2 11.71 16.51 4.49
N SER A 3 12.66 16.41 5.41
CA SER A 3 13.38 15.17 5.68
C SER A 3 12.38 14.20 6.28
N PHE A 4 12.03 13.13 5.56
CA PHE A 4 11.19 12.06 6.10
C PHE A 4 12.00 11.30 7.14
N ASP A 5 11.76 11.63 8.41
CA ASP A 5 12.39 10.99 9.55
C ASP A 5 11.82 9.58 9.74
N LEU A 6 12.64 8.59 9.41
CA LEU A 6 12.32 7.16 9.48
C LEU A 6 12.31 6.62 10.91
N SER A 7 12.77 7.40 11.88
CA SER A 7 12.83 6.98 13.28
C SER A 7 11.45 6.83 13.94
N ASN A 8 10.39 7.36 13.32
CA ASN A 8 9.04 7.37 13.90
C ASN A 8 8.12 6.23 13.38
N CYS A 9 8.61 5.31 12.53
CA CYS A 9 7.76 4.22 12.04
C CYS A 9 7.62 3.09 13.07
N ILE A 10 6.39 2.86 13.56
CA ILE A 10 6.07 1.71 14.43
C ILE A 10 5.98 0.43 13.57
N PRO A 11 6.81 -0.61 13.83
CA PRO A 11 6.72 -1.89 13.13
C PRO A 11 5.36 -2.59 13.36
N VAL A 12 4.89 -3.34 12.37
CA VAL A 12 3.66 -4.15 12.51
C VAL A 12 3.76 -5.12 13.69
N HIS A 13 4.95 -5.69 13.91
CA HIS A 13 5.21 -6.55 15.06
C HIS A 13 4.91 -5.86 16.41
N THR A 14 5.34 -4.60 16.57
CA THR A 14 5.07 -3.82 17.79
C THR A 14 3.56 -3.64 17.99
N ARG A 15 2.81 -3.32 16.93
CA ARG A 15 1.35 -3.20 16.99
C ARG A 15 0.68 -4.53 17.37
N ILE A 16 1.20 -5.66 16.88
CA ILE A 16 0.68 -6.99 17.23
C ILE A 16 0.91 -7.28 18.72
N VAL A 17 2.09 -6.98 19.24
CA VAL A 17 2.41 -7.17 20.66
C VAL A 17 1.51 -6.30 21.55
N GLU A 18 1.35 -5.02 21.21
CA GLU A 18 0.43 -4.12 21.92
C GLU A 18 -1.02 -4.62 21.83
N PHE A 19 -1.43 -5.12 20.67
CA PHE A 19 -2.76 -5.68 20.46
C PHE A 19 -3.04 -6.84 21.40
N TYR A 20 -2.18 -7.86 21.43
CA TYR A 20 -2.38 -9.01 22.32
C TYR A 20 -2.15 -8.68 23.80
N THR A 21 -1.39 -7.62 24.11
CA THR A 21 -1.28 -7.12 25.49
C THR A 21 -2.59 -6.50 25.96
N LYS A 22 -3.27 -5.74 25.08
CA LYS A 22 -4.53 -5.06 25.40
C LYS A 22 -5.75 -5.97 25.27
N TYR A 23 -5.71 -6.91 24.34
CA TYR A 23 -6.78 -7.84 24.00
C TYR A 23 -6.22 -9.28 23.94
N PRO A 24 -5.97 -9.94 25.08
CA PRO A 24 -5.32 -11.26 25.13
C PRO A 24 -6.10 -12.37 24.42
N ASP A 25 -7.44 -12.28 24.40
CA ASP A 25 -8.33 -13.20 23.68
C ASP A 25 -8.70 -12.69 22.27
N GLY A 26 -8.11 -11.58 21.83
CA GLY A 26 -8.31 -11.04 20.50
C GLY A 26 -7.79 -11.98 19.40
N ARG A 27 -8.24 -11.75 18.17
CA ARG A 27 -7.83 -12.54 17.00
C ARG A 27 -7.56 -11.66 15.80
N ILE A 28 -6.48 -11.96 15.09
CA ILE A 28 -6.13 -11.37 13.79
C ILE A 28 -6.27 -12.47 12.75
N VAL A 29 -7.19 -12.29 11.80
CA VAL A 29 -7.51 -13.29 10.78
C VAL A 29 -7.22 -12.71 9.39
N PRO A 30 -6.06 -13.04 8.79
CA PRO A 30 -5.78 -12.75 7.40
C PRO A 30 -6.50 -13.73 6.46
N GLU A 31 -6.93 -13.23 5.31
CA GLU A 31 -7.64 -13.96 4.27
C GLU A 31 -7.13 -13.55 2.90
N LEU A 32 -6.74 -14.52 2.07
CA LEU A 32 -6.41 -14.29 0.67
C LEU A 32 -7.71 -14.05 -0.11
N VAL A 33 -7.95 -12.79 -0.48
CA VAL A 33 -9.17 -12.36 -1.18
C VAL A 33 -9.05 -12.66 -2.68
N ARG A 34 -7.85 -12.48 -3.24
CA ARG A 34 -7.60 -12.71 -4.66
C ARG A 34 -6.14 -13.02 -4.90
N LEU A 35 -5.88 -14.02 -5.72
CA LEU A 35 -4.58 -14.32 -6.29
C LEU A 35 -4.75 -14.50 -7.80
N ASN A 36 -3.91 -13.82 -8.57
CA ASN A 36 -3.74 -14.06 -9.99
C ASN A 36 -2.27 -14.43 -10.20
N GLU A 37 -2.03 -15.70 -10.49
CA GLU A 37 -0.68 -16.24 -10.65
C GLU A 37 -0.01 -15.72 -11.93
N ASP A 38 -0.77 -15.53 -13.01
CA ASP A 38 -0.27 -15.04 -14.30
C ASP A 38 0.23 -13.59 -14.20
N SER A 39 -0.55 -12.72 -13.56
CA SER A 39 -0.17 -11.32 -13.35
C SER A 39 0.69 -11.11 -12.10
N GLY A 40 0.83 -12.14 -11.25
CA GLY A 40 1.45 -12.05 -9.94
C GLY A 40 0.73 -11.11 -8.96
N PHE A 41 -0.55 -10.79 -9.20
CA PHE A 41 -1.34 -9.93 -8.31
C PHE A 41 -1.84 -10.73 -7.11
N VAL A 42 -1.73 -10.16 -5.92
CA VAL A 42 -2.37 -10.70 -4.71
C VAL A 42 -3.10 -9.59 -3.97
N CYS A 43 -4.26 -9.91 -3.39
CA CYS A 43 -4.98 -9.06 -2.45
C CYS A 43 -5.33 -9.87 -1.20
N ILE A 44 -5.02 -9.30 -0.04
CA ILE A 44 -5.25 -9.90 1.28
C ILE A 44 -6.07 -8.93 2.11
N LYS A 45 -7.02 -9.48 2.88
CA LYS A 45 -7.79 -8.78 3.91
C LYS A 45 -7.38 -9.32 5.27
N ALA A 46 -7.09 -8.45 6.22
CA ALA A 46 -6.99 -8.81 7.63
C ALA A 46 -8.22 -8.32 8.38
N SER A 47 -8.79 -9.19 9.22
CA SER A 47 -9.92 -8.89 10.10
C SER A 47 -9.48 -9.04 11.55
N VAL A 48 -9.67 -8.01 12.35
CA VAL A 48 -9.21 -7.97 13.76
C VAL A 48 -10.42 -7.89 14.69
N PHE A 49 -10.43 -8.71 15.72
CA PHE A 49 -11.50 -8.85 16.70
C PHE A 49 -10.90 -8.71 18.09
N ARG A 50 -11.60 -8.02 19.01
CA ARG A 50 -11.06 -7.75 20.35
C ARG A 50 -11.26 -8.93 21.29
N GLU A 51 -12.30 -9.72 21.05
CA GLU A 51 -12.62 -10.91 21.86
C GLU A 51 -12.72 -12.16 20.98
N ARG A 52 -12.57 -13.33 21.60
CA ARG A 52 -12.65 -14.64 20.95
C ARG A 52 -13.97 -14.84 20.20
N ASP A 53 -15.06 -14.43 20.84
CA ASP A 53 -16.43 -14.73 20.42
C ASP A 53 -17.11 -13.55 19.70
N ASP A 54 -16.36 -12.49 19.37
CA ASP A 54 -16.87 -11.39 18.54
C ASP A 54 -17.38 -11.95 17.20
N ALA A 55 -18.67 -11.73 16.91
CA ALA A 55 -19.29 -12.15 15.66
C ALA A 55 -18.74 -11.38 14.45
N GLU A 56 -18.43 -10.09 14.64
CA GLU A 56 -18.00 -9.16 13.59
C GLU A 56 -16.64 -8.53 13.93
N PRO A 57 -15.80 -8.22 12.92
CA PRO A 57 -14.49 -7.64 13.17
C PRO A 57 -14.62 -6.22 13.72
N SER A 58 -13.81 -5.91 14.74
CA SER A 58 -13.66 -4.55 15.25
C SER A 58 -12.94 -3.62 14.27
N ALA A 59 -12.10 -4.17 13.40
CA ALA A 59 -11.48 -3.44 12.29
C ALA A 59 -11.06 -4.38 11.17
N THR A 60 -10.93 -3.84 9.96
CA THR A 60 -10.37 -4.56 8.81
C THR A 60 -9.31 -3.72 8.10
N GLY A 61 -8.43 -4.39 7.35
CA GLY A 61 -7.42 -3.79 6.51
C GLY A 61 -7.22 -4.59 5.24
N HIS A 62 -7.04 -3.91 4.11
CA HIS A 62 -6.76 -4.55 2.83
C HIS A 62 -5.42 -4.08 2.29
N ALA A 63 -4.67 -5.01 1.72
CA ALA A 63 -3.46 -4.71 0.96
C ALA A 63 -3.47 -5.49 -0.35
N PHE A 64 -2.78 -4.96 -1.34
CA PHE A 64 -2.48 -5.67 -2.56
C PHE A 64 -1.00 -5.54 -2.88
N GLU A 65 -0.46 -6.56 -3.54
CA GLU A 65 0.93 -6.59 -3.99
C GLU A 65 1.01 -7.19 -5.40
N ILE A 66 2.06 -6.83 -6.12
CA ILE A 66 2.38 -7.38 -7.45
C ILE A 66 3.74 -8.06 -7.38
N ARG A 67 3.81 -9.33 -7.78
CA ARG A 67 5.07 -10.09 -7.86
C ARG A 67 6.08 -9.35 -8.73
N GLY A 68 7.32 -9.25 -8.23
CA GLY A 68 8.40 -8.55 -8.92
C GLY A 68 8.38 -7.02 -8.79
N GLN A 69 7.38 -6.41 -8.16
CA GLN A 69 7.44 -4.97 -7.85
C GLN A 69 8.42 -4.68 -6.70
N GLY A 70 9.66 -4.35 -7.07
CA GLY A 70 10.73 -4.09 -6.12
C GLY A 70 11.29 -5.37 -5.49
N TYR A 71 12.35 -5.22 -4.71
CA TYR A 71 13.10 -6.37 -4.19
C TYR A 71 12.31 -7.27 -3.24
N VAL A 72 11.41 -6.71 -2.42
CA VAL A 72 10.65 -7.47 -1.41
C VAL A 72 9.61 -8.37 -2.08
N ASN A 73 8.89 -7.85 -3.08
CA ASN A 73 7.84 -8.61 -3.77
C ASN A 73 8.37 -9.56 -4.85
N ALA A 74 9.69 -9.62 -5.09
CA ALA A 74 10.27 -10.56 -6.04
C ALA A 74 9.96 -12.01 -5.66
N THR A 75 10.03 -12.33 -4.38
CA THR A 75 9.75 -13.68 -3.84
C THR A 75 8.66 -13.70 -2.79
N SER A 76 8.36 -12.56 -2.15
CA SER A 76 7.57 -12.54 -0.90
C SER A 76 6.34 -11.63 -0.95
N HIS A 77 5.77 -11.44 -2.15
CA HIS A 77 4.58 -10.62 -2.38
C HIS A 77 3.35 -11.04 -1.57
N ILE A 78 3.17 -12.32 -1.25
CA ILE A 78 2.03 -12.80 -0.45
C ILE A 78 2.24 -12.43 1.02
N GLU A 79 3.41 -12.73 1.58
CA GLU A 79 3.78 -12.46 2.97
C GLU A 79 3.84 -10.94 3.26
N ASN A 80 4.32 -10.17 2.28
CA ASN A 80 4.30 -8.70 2.36
C ASN A 80 2.85 -8.17 2.32
N GLY A 81 1.99 -8.74 1.48
CA GLY A 81 0.57 -8.40 1.45
C GLY A 81 -0.13 -8.71 2.77
N GLU A 82 0.17 -9.84 3.40
CA GLU A 82 -0.39 -10.22 4.70
C GLU A 82 0.04 -9.24 5.80
N THR A 83 1.34 -8.97 5.89
CA THR A 83 1.90 -8.02 6.87
C THR A 83 1.31 -6.63 6.70
N SER A 84 1.14 -6.18 5.46
CA SER A 84 0.55 -4.88 5.13
C SER A 84 -0.94 -4.82 5.47
N ALA A 85 -1.71 -5.88 5.19
CA ALA A 85 -3.12 -5.95 5.54
C ALA A 85 -3.33 -5.92 7.07
N VAL A 86 -2.53 -6.70 7.82
CA VAL A 86 -2.55 -6.70 9.29
C VAL A 86 -2.19 -5.33 9.85
N GLY A 87 -1.12 -4.70 9.33
CA GLY A 87 -0.70 -3.37 9.74
C GLY A 87 -1.82 -2.34 9.56
N ARG A 88 -2.53 -2.37 8.42
CA ARG A 88 -3.67 -1.49 8.13
C ARG A 88 -4.86 -1.76 9.05
N ALA A 89 -5.16 -3.03 9.34
CA ALA A 89 -6.27 -3.39 10.23
C ALA A 89 -6.02 -2.93 11.68
N LEU A 90 -4.82 -3.13 12.20
CA LEU A 90 -4.45 -2.68 13.55
C LEU A 90 -4.40 -1.16 13.67
N ALA A 91 -3.89 -0.48 12.64
CA ALA A 91 -3.93 0.97 12.53
C ALA A 91 -5.38 1.49 12.56
N ASN A 92 -6.28 0.88 11.78
CA ASN A 92 -7.72 1.20 11.80
C ASN A 92 -8.39 0.92 13.15
N LEU A 93 -7.87 -0.05 13.92
CA LEU A 93 -8.36 -0.37 15.26
C LEU A 93 -7.88 0.61 16.35
N GLY A 94 -6.94 1.50 16.01
CA GLY A 94 -6.39 2.52 16.92
C GLY A 94 -5.07 2.15 17.58
N PHE A 95 -4.35 1.13 17.08
CA PHE A 95 -2.96 0.87 17.48
C PHE A 95 -2.03 1.81 16.73
N GLU A 96 -1.26 2.61 17.48
CA GLU A 96 -0.71 3.90 17.08
C GLU A 96 -0.08 3.96 15.67
N ILE A 97 -0.29 5.11 15.05
CA ILE A 97 0.40 5.60 13.87
C ILE A 97 1.12 6.89 14.29
N GLN A 98 2.29 6.78 14.92
CA GLN A 98 3.15 7.95 15.10
C GLN A 98 3.75 8.30 13.73
N ASN A 99 3.01 9.04 12.90
CA ASN A 99 3.38 9.52 11.56
C ASN A 99 3.28 8.50 10.40
N GLY A 100 2.09 8.40 9.81
CA GLY A 100 1.87 7.80 8.49
C GLY A 100 1.63 6.28 8.49
N ILE A 101 0.56 5.87 7.81
CA ILE A 101 0.22 4.46 7.53
C ILE A 101 1.16 3.95 6.43
N ALA A 102 2.46 3.90 6.69
CA ALA A 102 3.42 3.30 5.78
C ALA A 102 4.00 2.05 6.46
N SER A 103 3.87 0.89 5.83
CA SER A 103 4.59 -0.31 6.27
C SER A 103 6.10 -0.05 6.17
N ARG A 104 6.90 -0.72 7.00
CA ARG A 104 8.36 -0.59 6.95
C ARG A 104 8.88 -0.93 5.54
N GLU A 105 8.20 -1.85 4.86
CA GLU A 105 8.47 -2.29 3.50
C GLU A 105 8.11 -1.20 2.45
N GLU A 106 6.99 -0.49 2.60
CA GLU A 106 6.64 0.70 1.80
C GLU A 106 7.68 1.83 2.00
N MET A 107 8.17 2.03 3.22
CA MET A 107 9.19 3.06 3.50
C MET A 107 10.58 2.67 3.01
N GLN A 108 10.97 1.40 3.09
CA GLN A 108 12.22 0.89 2.49
C GLN A 108 12.20 1.08 0.96
N LYS A 109 11.04 0.90 0.33
CA LYS A 109 10.86 1.19 -1.10
C LYS A 109 11.10 2.68 -1.39
N VAL A 110 10.50 3.58 -0.59
CA VAL A 110 10.71 5.03 -0.72
C VAL A 110 12.18 5.42 -0.48
N GLN A 111 12.84 4.88 0.55
CA GLN A 111 14.24 5.21 0.86
C GLN A 111 15.22 4.70 -0.22
N ARG A 112 14.95 3.54 -0.82
CA ARG A 112 15.74 3.05 -1.96
C ARG A 112 15.51 3.91 -3.20
N MET A 113 14.29 4.39 -3.44
CA MET A 113 13.99 5.33 -4.53
C MET A 113 14.66 6.70 -4.33
N THR A 114 14.73 7.23 -3.11
CA THR A 114 15.45 8.48 -2.83
C THR A 114 16.97 8.32 -2.94
N ASN A 115 17.53 7.19 -2.48
CA ASN A 115 18.97 6.92 -2.60
C ASN A 115 19.42 6.64 -4.05
N ALA A 116 18.58 5.99 -4.87
CA ALA A 116 18.88 5.74 -6.29
C ALA A 116 18.88 7.02 -7.16
N ASN A 117 18.17 8.07 -6.75
CA ASN A 117 18.14 9.36 -7.42
C ASN A 117 19.24 10.33 -6.94
N GLY A 118 20.13 9.89 -6.03
CA GLY A 118 21.22 10.68 -5.46
C GLY A 118 22.49 10.76 -6.31
N ASN A 119 22.42 10.72 -7.64
CA ASN A 119 23.57 11.02 -8.49
C ASN A 119 23.56 12.51 -8.89
N PRO A 120 24.45 13.36 -8.35
CA PRO A 120 24.51 14.78 -8.71
C PRO A 120 25.04 15.05 -10.13
N ASN A 121 25.26 14.03 -10.97
CA ASN A 121 25.88 14.20 -12.29
C ASN A 121 25.18 13.46 -13.46
N GLY A 122 23.86 13.29 -13.40
CA GLY A 122 23.06 12.84 -14.55
C GLY A 122 22.49 14.01 -15.32
N LYS A 123 23.02 14.31 -16.51
CA LYS A 123 22.47 15.35 -17.42
C LYS A 123 20.96 15.22 -17.53
N SER A 124 20.24 16.27 -17.17
CA SER A 124 18.81 16.42 -17.39
C SER A 124 18.51 16.34 -18.88
N ASN A 125 17.79 15.30 -19.31
CA ASN A 125 17.06 15.38 -20.56
C ASN A 125 15.65 15.84 -20.22
N SER A 126 15.38 17.12 -20.45
CA SER A 126 14.06 17.74 -20.32
C SER A 126 13.13 17.18 -21.39
N GLY A 127 12.53 16.02 -21.11
CA GLY A 127 11.36 15.49 -21.81
C GLY A 127 10.12 16.27 -21.37
N ASN A 128 9.74 17.24 -22.20
CA ASN A 128 8.61 18.14 -22.04
C ASN A 128 7.27 17.38 -22.00
N TYR A 129 6.70 17.15 -20.81
CA TYR A 129 5.31 16.71 -20.66
C TYR A 129 4.39 17.93 -20.64
N GLN A 130 3.99 18.40 -21.82
CA GLN A 130 2.84 19.29 -21.96
C GLN A 130 1.54 18.49 -21.86
N ASN A 131 0.72 18.86 -20.89
CA ASN A 131 -0.69 18.49 -20.80
C ASN A 131 -1.43 18.86 -22.10
N GLY A 132 -2.07 17.89 -22.74
CA GLY A 132 -2.93 18.11 -23.90
C GLY A 132 -4.11 17.15 -23.90
N ARG A 133 -5.30 17.66 -23.61
CA ARG A 133 -6.60 17.03 -23.87
C ARG A 133 -6.64 16.44 -25.30
N PRO A 134 -7.17 15.23 -25.53
CA PRO A 134 -7.54 14.81 -26.88
C PRO A 134 -8.69 15.70 -27.38
N GLN A 135 -8.49 16.44 -28.47
CA GLN A 135 -9.59 17.02 -29.22
C GLN A 135 -10.06 15.99 -30.26
N GLU A 136 -11.28 15.48 -30.09
CA GLU A 136 -11.99 14.71 -31.10
C GLU A 136 -12.22 15.57 -32.35
N LYS A 137 -11.73 15.10 -33.51
CA LYS A 137 -12.10 15.66 -34.81
C LYS A 137 -13.42 15.05 -35.27
N GLY A 138 -14.53 15.62 -34.79
CA GLY A 138 -15.87 15.39 -35.36
C GLY A 138 -16.03 16.15 -36.68
N THR A 139 -16.21 15.43 -37.78
CA THR A 139 -16.57 16.00 -39.08
C THR A 139 -18.09 16.18 -39.10
N VAL A 140 -18.59 17.42 -39.12
CA VAL A 140 -20.03 17.71 -39.25
C VAL A 140 -20.40 17.91 -40.72
N PRO A 141 -21.42 17.22 -41.27
CA PRO A 141 -21.90 17.50 -42.62
C PRO A 141 -22.77 18.77 -42.64
N LYS A 142 -22.54 19.63 -43.64
CA LYS A 142 -23.37 20.82 -43.90
C LYS A 142 -24.75 20.42 -44.41
N SER A 143 -25.77 20.66 -43.60
CA SER A 143 -27.16 20.77 -44.03
C SER A 143 -27.32 22.00 -44.94
N LYS A 144 -27.80 21.80 -46.18
CA LYS A 144 -28.34 22.85 -47.04
C LYS A 144 -29.86 22.82 -46.89
N ASN A 145 -30.43 23.88 -46.32
CA ASN A 145 -31.84 24.21 -46.48
C ASN A 145 -31.99 25.20 -47.64
N LYS A 146 -32.61 24.76 -48.74
CA LYS A 146 -33.66 25.49 -49.45
C LYS A 146 -34.45 24.52 -50.32
#